data_AF-A0A2K9LUI7-F1
#
_entry.id   AF-A0A2K9LUI7-F1
#
_cell.length_a   1.000
_cell.length_b   1.000
_cell.length_c   1.000
_cell.angle_alpha   90.00
_cell.angle_beta   90.00
_cell.angle_gamma   90.00
#
_symmetry.space_group_name_H-M   'P 1'
#
loop_
_entity.id
_entity.type
_entity.pdbx_description
1 polymer ?
#
loop_
_entity_poly.entity_id
_entity_poly.type
_entity_poly.pdbx_seq_one_letter_code
_entity_poly.pdbx_strand_id
1 'polypeptide(L)'
;MGKIKLLKNNKKSLFMIISLIVFSVVMMTYSLTMMFSPIISKTNFDLVNIAIATKGYKKFLAFFLFNGKELFVASSNILIYWIPLALSGLTFILMLLRLTIHLVGYKAKTKKGVARIVRPIRSYQLTMVLAWTMLVLLIFASFLSFLSASPFLMGIVIKFIPTSFISIDQAITSEILPKLAGQFGQIYWLSFGLFSKLAGAAAAMQSGRTAELIGWLLLPIIIPFIALVTGFVGTICGECSWWTINLIVLRDIDLQTGAHLVENYEKVEKPKIKIAKTKEEEIIETPVEKPKLKDKKQDNQEYLQNLGRKCTLFFKNLTKMLEDSKNTDSILYKQTIERVEQLTVTQNIDWNSVSLEIETQMNLITETDRKFVELIEQLMINPRINLFGRYKSDLEELIEGYKFAIKTWDLLAAEIKLEQIFAIAFRNEELLPKVGYCLKNRVSSSWKNIDQRINVLTRLEMAKNNRDYKKYREICAEVIKEMSPIKPIITSYVDKIIYN
;
A
#
# COMPACT_ATOMS: atom_id res chain seq x y z
N MET A 1 5.86 -12.78 -19.82
CA MET A 1 6.94 -11.77 -19.99
C MET A 1 6.71 -10.41 -19.30
N GLY A 2 5.53 -10.10 -18.75
CA GLY A 2 5.29 -8.81 -18.07
C GLY A 2 6.06 -8.59 -16.75
N LYS A 3 6.61 -9.64 -16.13
CA LYS A 3 7.03 -9.64 -14.71
C LYS A 3 8.44 -9.09 -14.44
N ILE A 4 9.31 -8.97 -15.45
CA ILE A 4 10.61 -8.26 -15.34
C ILE A 4 10.41 -6.73 -15.37
N LYS A 5 9.33 -6.24 -16.02
CA LYS A 5 9.03 -4.80 -16.08
C LYS A 5 8.69 -4.21 -14.70
N LEU A 6 8.07 -4.99 -13.82
CA LEU A 6 7.58 -4.51 -12.51
C LEU A 6 8.72 -4.27 -11.50
N LEU A 7 9.71 -5.18 -11.45
CA LEU A 7 10.93 -4.98 -10.65
C LEU A 7 11.80 -3.85 -11.22
N LYS A 8 11.84 -3.70 -12.55
CA LYS A 8 12.62 -2.67 -13.24
C LYS A 8 12.05 -1.25 -13.08
N ASN A 9 10.76 -1.11 -12.79
CA ASN A 9 10.06 0.18 -12.63
C ASN A 9 9.76 0.53 -11.16
N ASN A 10 10.28 -0.22 -10.19
CA ASN A 10 10.00 0.02 -8.79
C ASN A 10 10.77 1.24 -8.24
N LYS A 11 10.17 2.42 -8.39
CA LYS A 11 10.72 3.70 -7.91
C LYS A 11 10.84 3.77 -6.38
N LYS A 12 10.05 3.00 -5.62
CA LYS A 12 10.01 3.07 -4.15
C LYS A 12 11.28 2.50 -3.51
N SER A 13 11.78 1.39 -4.04
CA SER A 13 13.03 0.78 -3.56
C SER A 13 14.25 1.60 -3.93
N LEU A 14 14.22 2.22 -5.11
CA LEU A 14 15.24 3.17 -5.54
C LEU A 14 15.24 4.40 -4.62
N PHE A 15 14.05 4.92 -4.29
CA PHE A 15 13.90 6.04 -3.35
C PHE A 15 14.44 5.71 -1.95
N MET A 16 14.17 4.52 -1.42
CA MET A 16 14.77 4.06 -0.16
C MET A 16 16.30 4.16 -0.19
N ILE A 17 16.94 3.54 -1.18
CA ILE A 17 18.40 3.50 -1.30
C ILE A 17 18.96 4.93 -1.41
N ILE A 18 18.35 5.77 -2.25
CA ILE A 18 18.79 7.16 -2.44
C ILE A 18 18.60 7.98 -1.16
N SER A 19 17.48 7.82 -0.45
CA SER A 19 17.21 8.56 0.78
C SER A 19 18.23 8.26 1.89
N LEU A 20 18.66 7.01 2.02
CA LEU A 20 19.70 6.60 2.96
C LEU A 20 21.08 7.10 2.54
N ILE A 21 21.37 7.14 1.23
CA ILE A 21 22.59 7.79 0.72
C ILE A 21 22.61 9.26 1.08
N VAL A 22 21.50 9.99 0.89
CA VAL A 22 21.38 11.41 1.25
C VAL A 22 21.58 11.61 2.75
N PHE A 23 20.91 10.82 3.59
CA PHE A 23 21.07 10.90 5.04
C PHE A 23 22.52 10.66 5.46
N SER A 24 23.14 9.64 4.86
CA SER A 24 24.54 9.31 5.07
C SER A 24 25.48 10.44 4.66
N VAL A 25 25.29 11.06 3.50
CA VAL A 25 26.12 12.18 3.03
C VAL A 25 25.99 13.38 3.96
N VAL A 26 24.77 13.69 4.42
CA VAL A 26 24.52 14.79 5.35
C VAL A 26 25.23 14.53 6.69
N MET A 27 25.14 13.32 7.24
CA MET A 27 25.83 12.96 8.48
C MET A 27 27.35 12.89 8.35
N MET A 28 27.86 12.43 7.20
CA MET A 28 29.29 12.42 6.90
C MET A 28 29.82 13.84 6.82
N THR A 29 29.11 14.73 6.12
CA THR A 29 29.44 16.16 6.04
C THR A 29 29.44 16.80 7.43
N TYR A 30 28.40 16.57 8.23
CA TYR A 30 28.34 17.01 9.63
C TYR A 30 29.53 16.54 10.45
N SER A 31 29.88 15.26 10.35
CA SER A 31 30.98 14.68 11.13
C SER A 31 32.33 15.27 10.72
N LEU A 32 32.57 15.43 9.41
CA LEU A 32 33.79 16.06 8.90
C LEU A 32 33.89 17.52 9.34
N THR A 33 32.80 18.28 9.27
CA THR A 33 32.84 19.68 9.69
C THR A 33 33.03 19.84 11.19
N MET A 34 32.47 18.93 12.00
CA MET A 34 32.72 18.87 13.45
C MET A 34 34.15 18.44 13.77
N MET A 35 34.73 17.49 13.01
CA MET A 35 36.10 17.03 13.16
C MET A 35 37.13 18.14 12.92
N PHE A 36 36.89 19.01 11.93
CA PHE A 36 37.76 20.15 11.65
C PHE A 36 37.41 21.39 12.47
N SER A 37 36.43 21.31 13.38
CA SER A 37 36.05 22.45 14.18
C SER A 37 37.01 22.63 15.38
N PRO A 38 37.68 23.80 15.50
CA PRO A 38 38.64 24.05 16.58
C PRO A 38 37.99 24.17 17.96
N ILE A 39 36.66 24.31 18.03
CA ILE A 39 35.91 24.31 19.28
C ILE A 39 35.85 22.92 19.93
N ILE A 40 35.94 21.84 19.13
CA ILE A 40 35.84 20.44 19.54
C ILE A 40 37.23 19.91 19.91
N SER A 41 37.81 20.47 20.97
CA SER A 41 39.09 20.02 21.55
C SER A 41 38.90 19.53 22.98
N LYS A 42 39.74 18.60 23.43
CA LYS A 42 39.68 18.05 24.79
C LYS A 42 39.77 19.16 25.85
N THR A 43 40.65 20.14 25.65
CA THR A 43 40.81 21.29 26.54
C THR A 43 39.52 22.12 26.63
N ASN A 44 38.83 22.35 25.51
CA ASN A 44 37.58 23.10 25.50
C ASN A 44 36.44 22.32 26.15
N PHE A 45 36.42 21.00 25.98
CA PHE A 45 35.44 20.13 26.65
C PHE A 45 35.53 20.27 28.16
N ASP A 46 36.75 20.18 28.69
CA ASP A 46 36.99 20.28 30.13
C ASP A 46 36.61 21.68 30.65
N LEU A 47 36.98 22.75 29.94
CA LEU A 47 36.66 24.13 30.31
C LEU A 47 35.15 24.43 30.37
N VAL A 48 34.38 23.94 29.39
CA VAL A 48 32.92 24.10 29.34
C VAL A 48 32.24 23.27 30.43
N ASN A 49 32.68 22.02 30.62
CA ASN A 49 32.12 21.13 31.65
C ASN A 49 32.36 21.70 33.06
N ILE A 50 33.54 22.26 33.34
CA ILE A 50 33.84 22.92 34.62
C ILE A 50 32.95 24.15 34.84
N ALA A 51 32.76 25.00 33.82
CA ALA A 51 31.90 26.19 33.91
C ALA A 51 30.45 25.82 34.28
N ILE A 52 29.91 24.79 33.62
CA ILE A 52 28.52 24.36 33.84
C ILE A 52 28.34 23.67 35.20
N ALA A 53 29.32 22.85 35.64
CA ALA A 53 29.27 22.16 36.93
C ALA A 53 29.32 23.14 38.13
N THR A 54 30.12 24.20 38.04
CA THR A 54 30.37 25.16 39.13
C THR A 54 29.12 26.01 39.45
N LYS A 55 28.22 26.21 38.48
CA LYS A 55 27.02 27.07 38.62
C LYS A 55 25.74 26.35 39.05
N GLY A 56 25.80 25.05 39.38
CA GLY A 56 24.66 24.33 39.97
C GLY A 56 23.58 23.85 38.98
N TYR A 57 23.87 23.82 37.68
CA TYR A 57 22.92 23.40 36.63
C TYR A 57 22.77 21.87 36.50
N LYS A 58 23.05 21.12 37.57
CA LYS A 58 22.96 19.65 37.62
C LYS A 58 21.60 19.11 37.14
N LYS A 59 20.51 19.87 37.33
CA LYS A 59 19.16 19.50 36.86
C LYS A 59 18.94 19.69 35.35
N PHE A 60 19.51 20.73 34.74
CA PHE A 60 19.49 20.90 33.27
C PHE A 60 20.39 19.86 32.61
N LEU A 61 21.56 19.62 33.21
CA LEU A 61 22.49 18.58 32.82
C LEU A 61 21.91 17.15 32.97
N ALA A 62 20.88 16.94 33.81
CA ALA A 62 20.21 15.66 33.94
C ALA A 62 19.43 15.25 32.67
N PHE A 63 18.95 16.22 31.87
CA PHE A 63 18.40 15.95 30.52
C PHE A 63 19.45 15.39 29.56
N PHE A 64 20.72 15.71 29.80
CA PHE A 64 21.89 15.16 29.11
C PHE A 64 22.57 14.03 29.91
N LEU A 65 21.84 13.46 30.87
CA LEU A 65 22.26 12.33 31.70
C LEU A 65 23.54 12.60 32.54
N PHE A 66 23.70 13.79 33.12
CA PHE A 66 24.81 14.11 34.02
C PHE A 66 24.61 13.57 35.44
N ASN A 67 25.63 12.91 36.00
CA ASN A 67 25.56 12.31 37.34
C ASN A 67 26.08 13.21 38.48
N GLY A 68 26.48 14.45 38.18
CA GLY A 68 27.03 15.37 39.18
C GLY A 68 28.56 15.39 39.29
N LYS A 69 29.27 14.48 38.60
CA LYS A 69 30.73 14.47 38.43
C LYS A 69 31.13 14.39 36.94
N GLU A 70 30.40 13.64 36.12
CA GLU A 70 30.63 13.45 34.69
C GLU A 70 29.30 13.33 33.90
N LEU A 71 29.31 13.67 32.61
CA LEU A 71 28.21 13.39 31.67
C LEU A 71 28.23 11.89 31.32
N PHE A 72 27.11 11.15 31.44
CA PHE A 72 27.09 9.75 30.98
C PHE A 72 27.29 9.63 29.46
N VAL A 73 26.90 10.66 28.70
CA VAL A 73 27.35 10.84 27.32
C VAL A 73 28.57 11.75 27.37
N ALA A 74 29.74 11.16 27.61
CA ALA A 74 31.00 11.90 27.66
C ALA A 74 31.17 12.72 26.36
N SER A 75 31.48 14.01 26.48
CA SER A 75 31.93 14.84 25.36
C SER A 75 33.23 14.26 24.83
N SER A 76 33.11 13.35 23.88
CA SER A 76 34.20 12.59 23.30
C SER A 76 34.20 12.80 21.80
N ASN A 77 35.38 13.08 21.26
CA ASN A 77 35.63 13.12 19.82
C ASN A 77 35.11 11.85 19.11
N ILE A 78 35.13 10.72 19.82
CA ILE A 78 34.62 9.45 19.32
C ILE A 78 33.11 9.52 19.06
N LEU A 79 32.33 10.02 20.02
CA LEU A 79 30.87 10.11 19.95
C LEU A 79 30.41 11.29 19.07
N ILE A 80 31.15 12.40 19.09
CA ILE A 80 30.80 13.64 18.37
C ILE A 80 31.04 13.52 16.87
N TYR A 81 32.11 12.85 16.42
CA TYR A 81 32.39 12.81 14.99
C TYR A 81 32.94 11.47 14.47
N TRP A 82 33.71 10.67 15.22
CA TRP A 82 34.23 9.42 14.63
C TRP A 82 33.18 8.33 14.39
N ILE A 83 32.29 8.07 15.36
CA ILE A 83 31.19 7.10 15.22
C ILE A 83 30.22 7.51 14.11
N PRO A 84 29.67 8.74 14.08
CA PRO A 84 28.78 9.14 13.00
C PRO A 84 29.50 9.19 11.65
N LEU A 85 30.80 9.51 11.58
CA LEU A 85 31.61 9.43 10.35
C LEU A 85 31.77 7.98 9.85
N ALA A 86 32.12 7.05 10.74
CA ALA A 86 32.33 5.66 10.37
C ALA A 86 31.02 4.98 9.92
N LEU A 87 29.92 5.21 10.66
CA LEU A 87 28.61 4.62 10.34
C LEU A 87 27.99 5.23 9.08
N SER A 88 28.16 6.54 8.86
CA SER A 88 27.78 7.14 7.59
C SER A 88 28.65 6.62 6.44
N GLY A 89 29.98 6.59 6.56
CA GLY A 89 30.85 6.00 5.54
C GLY A 89 30.45 4.56 5.16
N LEU A 90 30.20 3.72 6.16
CA LEU A 90 29.74 2.34 5.95
C LEU A 90 28.38 2.28 5.26
N THR A 91 27.41 3.07 5.71
CA THR A 91 26.06 3.12 5.12
C THR A 91 26.11 3.58 3.68
N PHE A 92 26.90 4.62 3.38
CA PHE A 92 27.11 5.14 2.04
C PHE A 92 27.64 4.06 1.11
N ILE A 93 28.74 3.38 1.48
CA ILE A 93 29.35 2.33 0.67
C ILE A 93 28.36 1.18 0.41
N LEU A 94 27.69 0.70 1.45
CA LEU A 94 26.73 -0.40 1.34
C LEU A 94 25.54 -0.04 0.45
N MET A 95 24.97 1.16 0.61
CA MET A 95 23.83 1.59 -0.21
C MET A 95 24.24 1.89 -1.65
N LEU A 96 25.45 2.37 -1.88
CA LEU A 96 25.98 2.63 -3.23
C LEU A 96 26.27 1.32 -3.99
N LEU A 97 26.79 0.30 -3.30
CA LEU A 97 26.89 -1.06 -3.84
C LEU A 97 25.50 -1.62 -4.19
N ARG A 98 24.52 -1.43 -3.31
CA ARG A 98 23.12 -1.86 -3.57
C ARG A 98 22.49 -1.12 -4.73
N LEU A 99 22.73 0.18 -4.86
CA LEU A 99 22.26 1.00 -5.97
C LEU A 99 22.82 0.48 -7.30
N THR A 100 24.12 0.19 -7.35
CA THR A 100 24.79 -0.37 -8.55
C THR A 100 24.21 -1.74 -8.91
N ILE A 101 24.03 -2.64 -7.93
CA ILE A 101 23.40 -3.94 -8.14
C ILE A 101 21.96 -3.77 -8.65
N HIS A 102 21.20 -2.82 -8.12
CA HIS A 102 19.85 -2.52 -8.58
C HIS A 102 19.87 -2.02 -10.03
N LEU A 103 20.70 -1.03 -10.38
CA LEU A 103 20.73 -0.44 -11.72
C LEU A 103 21.28 -1.40 -12.79
N VAL A 104 22.30 -2.19 -12.47
CA VAL A 104 22.98 -3.11 -13.41
C VAL A 104 22.27 -4.46 -13.48
N GLY A 105 21.92 -5.03 -12.32
CA GLY A 105 21.31 -6.37 -12.20
C GLY A 105 19.94 -6.49 -12.87
N TYR A 106 19.13 -5.42 -12.85
CA TYR A 106 17.83 -5.40 -13.55
C TYR A 106 17.93 -5.06 -15.06
N LYS A 107 19.11 -4.65 -15.55
CA LYS A 107 19.36 -4.40 -16.97
C LYS A 107 20.05 -5.58 -17.68
N ALA A 108 20.79 -6.42 -16.94
CA ALA A 108 21.51 -7.56 -17.50
C ALA A 108 20.56 -8.69 -17.98
N LYS A 109 20.47 -8.87 -19.30
CA LYS A 109 19.83 -10.02 -19.94
C LYS A 109 20.85 -11.16 -20.09
N THR A 110 20.42 -12.41 -19.92
CA THR A 110 21.20 -13.59 -20.34
C THR A 110 21.33 -13.63 -21.86
N LYS A 111 22.26 -14.45 -22.40
CA LYS A 111 22.40 -14.69 -23.86
C LYS A 111 21.08 -15.13 -24.54
N LYS A 112 20.10 -15.65 -23.79
CA LYS A 112 18.75 -16.01 -24.26
C LYS A 112 17.68 -14.91 -24.06
N GLY A 113 18.08 -13.67 -23.74
CA GLY A 113 17.15 -12.54 -23.56
C GLY A 113 16.35 -12.53 -22.24
N VAL A 114 16.51 -13.53 -21.38
CA VAL A 114 15.87 -13.62 -20.06
C VAL A 114 16.67 -12.80 -19.04
N ALA A 115 16.03 -11.91 -18.27
CA ALA A 115 16.74 -11.16 -17.22
C ALA A 115 17.36 -12.13 -16.20
N ARG A 116 18.65 -11.96 -15.92
CA ARG A 116 19.43 -12.84 -15.03
C ARG A 116 19.17 -12.48 -13.57
N ILE A 117 17.94 -12.65 -13.08
CA ILE A 117 17.63 -12.43 -11.67
C ILE A 117 17.56 -13.80 -10.99
N VAL A 118 18.71 -14.25 -10.48
CA VAL A 118 18.79 -15.43 -9.61
C VAL A 118 18.27 -14.99 -8.24
N ARG A 119 16.98 -15.23 -7.96
CA ARG A 119 16.27 -15.02 -6.67
C ARG A 119 16.04 -13.55 -6.24
N PRO A 120 15.06 -12.84 -6.84
CA PRO A 120 14.74 -11.45 -6.49
C PRO A 120 14.35 -11.25 -5.03
N ILE A 121 13.64 -12.21 -4.43
CA ILE A 121 13.10 -12.08 -3.06
C ILE A 121 14.23 -12.00 -2.02
N ARG A 122 15.20 -12.93 -2.05
CA ARG A 122 16.28 -12.98 -1.05
C ARG A 122 17.21 -11.77 -1.14
N SER A 123 17.53 -11.33 -2.36
CA SER A 123 18.36 -10.13 -2.56
C SER A 123 17.65 -8.86 -2.07
N TYR A 124 16.34 -8.78 -2.28
CA TYR A 124 15.53 -7.66 -1.80
C TYR A 124 15.37 -7.67 -0.27
N GLN A 125 15.06 -8.83 0.34
CA GLN A 125 15.00 -9.00 1.80
C GLN A 125 16.30 -8.57 2.47
N LEU A 126 17.44 -8.99 1.91
CA LEU A 126 18.75 -8.60 2.40
C LEU A 126 18.96 -7.07 2.30
N THR A 127 18.46 -6.45 1.24
CA THR A 127 18.53 -4.98 1.07
C THR A 127 17.66 -4.26 2.11
N MET A 128 16.48 -4.78 2.43
CA MET A 128 15.59 -4.23 3.46
C MET A 128 16.18 -4.35 4.87
N VAL A 129 16.72 -5.52 5.23
CA VAL A 129 17.37 -5.73 6.53
C VAL A 129 18.55 -4.79 6.70
N LEU A 130 19.41 -4.67 5.67
CA LEU A 130 20.53 -3.75 5.70
C LEU A 130 20.08 -2.29 5.81
N ALA A 131 19.02 -1.89 5.10
CA ALA A 131 18.48 -0.53 5.14
C ALA A 131 17.97 -0.16 6.54
N TRP A 132 17.16 -1.02 7.17
CA TRP A 132 16.64 -0.80 8.52
C TRP A 132 17.75 -0.77 9.58
N THR A 133 18.67 -1.73 9.54
CA THR A 133 19.79 -1.76 10.48
C THR A 133 20.64 -0.50 10.38
N MET A 134 20.97 -0.07 9.16
CA MET A 134 21.77 1.14 8.96
C MET A 134 21.00 2.41 9.34
N LEU A 135 19.70 2.49 9.05
CA LEU A 135 18.86 3.61 9.48
C LEU A 135 18.85 3.74 11.00
N VAL A 136 18.61 2.65 11.72
CA VAL A 136 18.57 2.65 13.19
C VAL A 136 19.93 3.05 13.76
N LEU A 137 21.02 2.47 13.26
CA LEU A 137 22.38 2.82 13.69
C LEU A 137 22.71 4.29 13.42
N LEU A 138 22.33 4.82 12.25
CA LEU A 138 22.52 6.23 11.93
C LEU A 138 21.69 7.13 12.86
N ILE A 139 20.43 6.80 13.15
CA ILE A 139 19.60 7.58 14.09
C ILE A 139 20.24 7.62 15.47
N PHE A 140 20.68 6.47 16.00
CA PHE A 140 21.34 6.42 17.31
C PHE A 140 22.65 7.19 17.31
N ALA A 141 23.48 7.05 16.27
CA ALA A 141 24.74 7.78 16.14
C ALA A 141 24.53 9.28 16.04
N SER A 142 23.57 9.74 15.22
CA SER A 142 23.18 11.14 15.11
C SER A 142 22.71 11.68 16.45
N PHE A 143 21.82 10.97 17.15
CA PHE A 143 21.27 11.40 18.43
C PHE A 143 22.36 11.51 19.51
N LEU A 144 23.20 10.49 19.66
CA LEU A 144 24.33 10.51 20.59
C LEU A 144 25.32 11.62 20.25
N SER A 145 25.60 11.83 18.97
CA SER A 145 26.45 12.93 18.50
C SER A 145 25.87 14.29 18.85
N PHE A 146 24.57 14.54 18.61
CA PHE A 146 23.93 15.80 18.96
C PHE A 146 23.91 16.05 20.46
N LEU A 147 23.60 15.03 21.27
CA LEU A 147 23.64 15.16 22.72
C LEU A 147 25.05 15.48 23.20
N SER A 148 26.06 14.77 22.69
CA SER A 148 27.48 14.98 23.03
C SER A 148 27.98 16.36 22.59
N ALA A 149 27.52 16.84 21.43
CA ALA A 149 27.94 18.10 20.83
C ALA A 149 27.11 19.30 21.32
N SER A 150 25.95 19.08 21.95
CA SER A 150 24.99 20.12 22.33
C SER A 150 25.60 21.26 23.16
N PRO A 151 26.52 21.05 24.11
CA PRO A 151 27.13 22.16 24.86
C PRO A 151 27.95 23.10 23.96
N PHE A 152 28.51 22.58 22.87
CA PHE A 152 29.38 23.31 21.93
C PHE A 152 28.60 23.95 20.78
N LEU A 153 27.57 23.25 20.28
CA LEU A 153 26.64 23.75 19.27
C LEU A 153 25.80 24.91 19.81
N MET A 154 25.43 24.85 21.10
CA MET A 154 24.57 25.86 21.71
C MET A 154 25.29 27.10 22.15
N GLY A 155 26.60 27.09 22.49
CA GLY A 155 27.49 28.25 22.78
C GLY A 155 27.02 29.32 23.78
N ILE A 156 25.78 29.20 24.26
CA ILE A 156 25.01 30.00 25.19
C ILE A 156 24.17 29.02 26.00
N VAL A 157 23.87 29.35 27.25
CA VAL A 157 22.97 28.54 28.06
C VAL A 157 21.56 29.12 27.98
N ILE A 158 20.58 28.26 27.70
CA ILE A 158 19.18 28.65 27.58
C ILE A 158 18.46 28.38 28.89
N LYS A 159 17.63 29.34 29.30
CA LYS A 159 16.66 29.18 30.38
C LYS A 159 15.26 29.34 29.82
N PHE A 160 14.39 28.37 30.10
CA PHE A 160 12.96 28.48 29.84
C PHE A 160 12.33 29.27 30.99
N ILE A 161 11.72 30.41 30.66
CA ILE A 161 11.01 31.27 31.63
C ILE A 161 9.56 31.37 31.16
N PRO A 162 8.56 31.31 32.06
CA PRO A 162 7.14 31.39 31.67
C PRO A 162 6.77 32.63 30.84
N THR A 163 7.52 33.72 30.99
CA THR A 163 7.28 35.02 30.33
C THR A 163 7.96 35.17 28.98
N SER A 164 8.94 34.34 28.67
CA SER A 164 9.68 34.34 27.40
C SER A 164 9.99 32.90 27.04
N PHE A 165 9.35 32.39 25.98
CA PHE A 165 9.44 30.99 25.54
C PHE A 165 10.88 30.44 25.57
N ILE A 166 11.87 31.28 25.24
CA ILE A 166 13.31 31.00 25.37
C ILE A 166 13.99 32.28 25.88
N SER A 167 14.85 32.18 26.90
CA SER A 167 15.73 33.26 27.36
C SER A 167 17.17 32.77 27.48
N ILE A 168 18.14 33.69 27.38
CA ILE A 168 19.57 33.37 27.55
C ILE A 168 19.94 33.54 29.02
N ASP A 169 20.59 32.53 29.59
CA ASP A 169 21.26 32.63 30.87
C ASP A 169 22.57 33.41 30.71
N GLN A 170 22.50 34.72 30.89
CA GLN A 170 23.63 35.64 30.71
C GLN A 170 24.79 35.35 31.66
N ALA A 171 24.54 34.76 32.84
CA ALA A 171 25.56 34.54 33.85
C ALA A 171 26.52 33.40 33.49
N ILE A 172 26.02 32.33 32.87
CA ILE A 172 26.87 31.23 32.38
C ILE A 172 27.40 31.53 30.99
N THR A 173 26.55 32.12 30.15
CA THR A 173 26.91 32.49 28.79
C THR A 173 28.11 33.44 28.79
N SER A 174 28.18 34.39 29.72
CA SER A 174 29.33 35.29 29.89
C SER A 174 30.59 34.60 30.44
N GLU A 175 30.50 33.40 31.02
CA GLU A 175 31.66 32.61 31.47
C GLU A 175 32.17 31.66 30.38
N ILE A 176 31.27 31.14 29.54
CA ILE A 176 31.59 30.22 28.42
C ILE A 176 32.14 30.99 27.21
N LEU A 177 31.54 32.14 26.87
CA LEU A 177 31.90 32.95 25.70
C LEU A 177 33.39 33.34 25.66
N PRO A 178 33.99 33.88 26.75
CA PRO A 178 35.41 34.26 26.76
C PRO A 178 36.34 33.06 26.65
N LYS A 179 35.97 31.91 27.24
CA LYS A 179 36.76 30.66 27.20
C LYS A 179 36.88 30.08 25.79
N LEU A 180 35.96 30.45 24.89
CA LEU A 180 35.87 29.98 23.51
C LEU A 180 35.99 31.13 22.49
N ALA A 181 36.45 32.31 22.94
CA ALA A 181 36.61 33.50 22.11
C ALA A 181 37.58 33.26 20.94
N GLY A 182 37.24 33.78 19.76
CA GLY A 182 38.02 33.56 18.52
C GLY A 182 37.80 32.19 17.85
N GLN A 183 37.36 31.17 18.60
CA GLN A 183 37.09 29.82 18.08
C GLN A 183 35.65 29.66 17.55
N PHE A 184 34.70 30.44 18.09
CA PHE A 184 33.32 30.47 17.59
C PHE A 184 33.19 30.94 16.13
N GLY A 185 34.09 31.80 15.66
CA GLY A 185 34.17 32.25 14.26
C GLY A 185 34.60 31.15 13.28
N GLN A 186 35.03 30.00 13.80
CA GLN A 186 35.59 28.87 13.07
C GLN A 186 34.68 27.62 13.17
N ILE A 187 33.45 27.78 13.67
CA ILE A 187 32.43 26.72 13.66
C ILE A 187 32.00 26.50 12.21
N TYR A 188 32.45 25.40 11.61
CA TYR A 188 31.94 24.98 10.31
C TYR A 188 30.62 24.24 10.50
N TRP A 189 29.53 24.99 10.52
CA TRP A 189 28.31 24.54 9.86
C TRP A 189 27.96 25.58 8.81
N LEU A 190 27.42 25.15 7.67
CA LEU A 190 27.12 26.01 6.52
C LEU A 190 26.23 27.22 6.90
N SER A 191 25.48 27.11 8.00
CA SER A 191 24.66 28.16 8.59
C SER A 191 25.43 29.29 9.29
N PHE A 192 26.70 29.12 9.65
CA PHE A 192 27.44 30.20 10.32
C PHE A 192 27.96 31.23 9.31
N GLY A 193 28.54 30.77 8.20
CA GLY A 193 29.10 31.64 7.16
C GLY A 193 28.04 32.43 6.37
N LEU A 194 26.79 31.97 6.34
CA LEU A 194 25.69 32.63 5.63
C LEU A 194 24.96 33.69 6.46
N PHE A 195 25.05 33.65 7.80
CA PHE A 195 24.14 34.40 8.67
C PHE A 195 24.80 35.41 9.63
N SER A 196 26.12 35.65 9.60
CA SER A 196 26.68 36.73 10.43
C SER A 196 27.90 37.46 9.84
N LYS A 197 27.88 38.79 9.95
CA LYS A 197 29.06 39.68 9.87
C LYS A 197 29.74 39.86 11.25
N LEU A 198 29.20 39.26 12.32
CA LEU A 198 29.66 39.37 13.71
C LEU A 198 29.95 37.98 14.27
N ALA A 199 31.12 37.76 14.83
CA ALA A 199 31.55 36.44 15.30
C ALA A 199 30.78 35.98 16.56
N GLY A 200 30.15 34.81 16.47
CA GLY A 200 29.74 33.97 17.61
C GLY A 200 28.57 34.48 18.46
N ALA A 201 28.40 33.88 19.64
CA ALA A 201 27.34 34.18 20.61
C ALA A 201 27.34 35.64 21.15
N ALA A 202 28.36 36.44 20.82
CA ALA A 202 28.41 37.87 21.10
C ALA A 202 27.38 38.67 20.29
N ALA A 203 27.02 38.22 19.08
CA ALA A 203 25.94 38.81 18.28
C ALA A 203 24.56 38.66 18.95
N ALA A 204 24.38 37.61 19.75
CA ALA A 204 23.14 37.32 20.46
C ALA A 204 22.94 38.11 21.76
N MET A 205 23.99 38.78 22.24
CA MET A 205 23.92 39.67 23.41
C MET A 205 23.44 41.09 23.06
N GLN A 206 23.37 41.45 21.76
CA GLN A 206 22.80 42.72 21.32
C GLN A 206 21.26 42.63 21.23
N SER A 207 20.58 43.64 21.77
CA SER A 207 19.11 43.71 21.79
C SER A 207 18.51 43.66 20.39
N GLY A 208 17.48 42.83 20.19
CA GLY A 208 16.64 42.84 18.97
C GLY A 208 16.96 41.79 17.90
N ARG A 209 17.88 40.85 18.14
CA ARG A 209 18.32 39.84 17.16
C ARG A 209 17.98 38.38 17.54
N THR A 210 16.89 38.17 18.26
CA THR A 210 16.45 36.86 18.75
C THR A 210 16.25 35.83 17.63
N ALA A 211 15.81 36.25 16.45
CA ALA A 211 15.59 35.37 15.30
C ALA A 211 16.90 34.81 14.71
N GLU A 212 17.97 35.60 14.65
CA GLU A 212 19.29 35.17 14.18
C GLU A 212 19.88 34.11 15.13
N LEU A 213 19.70 34.30 16.44
CA LEU A 213 20.10 33.35 17.47
C LEU A 213 19.34 32.02 17.36
N ILE A 214 18.03 32.08 17.16
CA ILE A 214 17.19 30.87 16.99
C ILE A 214 17.60 30.12 15.72
N GLY A 215 17.83 30.82 14.60
CA GLY A 215 18.33 30.21 13.37
C GLY A 215 19.70 29.55 13.55
N TRP A 216 20.60 30.20 14.27
CA TRP A 216 21.93 29.68 14.59
C TRP A 216 21.87 28.37 15.39
N LEU A 217 20.98 28.28 16.39
CA LEU A 217 20.79 27.06 17.19
C LEU A 217 20.17 25.91 16.40
N LEU A 218 19.19 26.22 15.56
CA LEU A 218 18.36 25.20 14.93
C LEU A 218 18.98 24.65 13.65
N LEU A 219 19.73 25.44 12.87
CA LEU A 219 20.26 25.01 11.57
C LEU A 219 21.20 23.78 11.59
N PRO A 220 22.11 23.62 12.57
CA PRO A 220 22.91 22.41 12.77
C PRO A 220 22.09 21.14 12.99
N ILE A 221 20.85 21.29 13.45
CA ILE A 221 19.95 20.20 13.80
C ILE A 221 18.92 19.97 12.68
N ILE A 222 18.39 21.04 12.07
CA ILE A 222 17.33 20.99 11.05
C ILE A 222 17.77 20.19 9.83
N ILE A 223 18.96 20.43 9.28
CA ILE A 223 19.41 19.77 8.05
C ILE A 223 19.57 18.25 8.27
N PRO A 224 20.28 17.78 9.30
CA PRO A 224 20.33 16.35 9.63
C PRO A 224 18.97 15.77 10.01
N PHE A 225 18.10 16.54 10.67
CA PHE A 225 16.75 16.11 11.02
C PHE A 225 15.87 15.89 9.78
N ILE A 226 15.90 16.80 8.80
CA ILE A 226 15.21 16.62 7.52
C ILE A 226 15.73 15.39 6.79
N ALA A 227 17.06 15.18 6.81
CA ALA A 227 17.67 14.01 6.19
C ALA A 227 17.28 12.71 6.89
N LEU A 228 17.17 12.70 8.23
CA LEU A 228 16.65 11.60 9.03
C LEU A 228 15.20 11.28 8.66
N VAL A 229 14.32 12.29 8.62
CA VAL A 229 12.91 12.12 8.22
C VAL A 229 12.82 11.58 6.80
N THR A 230 13.65 12.08 5.89
CA THR A 230 13.72 11.61 4.50
C THR A 230 14.16 10.15 4.42
N GLY A 231 15.18 9.76 5.19
CA GLY A 231 15.66 8.37 5.29
C GLY A 231 14.61 7.42 5.89
N PHE A 232 13.88 7.88 6.91
CA PHE A 232 12.78 7.13 7.52
C PHE A 232 11.63 6.92 6.54
N VAL A 233 11.13 7.99 5.92
CA VAL A 233 10.07 7.92 4.91
C VAL A 233 10.50 7.04 3.73
N GLY A 234 11.74 7.17 3.27
CA GLY A 234 12.28 6.33 2.21
C GLY A 234 12.33 4.85 2.58
N THR A 235 12.74 4.51 3.80
CA THR A 235 12.79 3.12 4.29
C THR A 235 11.40 2.50 4.43
N ILE A 236 10.43 3.24 4.97
CA ILE A 236 9.01 2.84 5.01
C ILE A 236 8.44 2.63 3.59
N CYS A 237 8.74 3.53 2.66
CA CYS A 237 8.30 3.38 1.26
C CYS A 237 8.88 2.12 0.61
N GLY A 238 10.15 1.79 0.91
CA GLY A 238 10.80 0.55 0.49
C GLY A 238 10.09 -0.68 1.04
N GLU A 239 9.78 -0.70 2.34
CA GLU A 239 9.09 -1.81 2.99
C GLU A 239 7.69 -2.06 2.44
N CYS A 240 6.90 -1.01 2.24
CA CYS A 240 5.59 -1.13 1.60
C CYS A 240 5.70 -1.72 0.18
N SER A 241 6.79 -1.41 -0.52
CA SER A 241 7.05 -2.01 -1.82
C SER A 241 7.46 -3.47 -1.73
N TRP A 242 8.21 -3.86 -0.71
CA TRP A 242 8.57 -5.25 -0.45
C TRP A 242 7.34 -6.12 -0.24
N TRP A 243 6.44 -5.67 0.63
CA TRP A 243 5.19 -6.36 0.93
C TRP A 243 4.38 -6.62 -0.33
N THR A 244 4.27 -5.61 -1.19
CA THR A 244 3.58 -5.72 -2.48
C THR A 244 4.28 -6.72 -3.42
N ILE A 245 5.61 -6.70 -3.50
CA ILE A 245 6.37 -7.64 -4.33
C ILE A 245 6.24 -9.06 -3.81
N ASN A 246 6.30 -9.26 -2.50
CA ASN A 246 6.24 -10.56 -1.86
C ASN A 246 4.86 -11.21 -2.09
N LEU A 247 3.77 -10.46 -1.89
CA LEU A 247 2.41 -10.93 -2.20
C LEU A 247 2.25 -11.32 -3.67
N ILE A 248 2.80 -10.54 -4.60
CA ILE A 248 2.71 -10.84 -6.04
C ILE A 248 3.51 -12.10 -6.40
N VAL A 249 4.69 -12.31 -5.81
CA VAL A 249 5.50 -13.51 -6.06
C VAL A 249 4.89 -14.74 -5.40
N LEU A 250 4.35 -14.61 -4.19
CA LEU A 250 3.60 -15.68 -3.53
C LEU A 250 2.36 -16.06 -4.36
N ARG A 251 1.63 -15.08 -4.93
CA ARG A 251 0.52 -15.35 -5.87
C ARG A 251 0.98 -16.12 -7.10
N ASP A 252 2.19 -15.88 -7.58
CA ASP A 252 2.74 -16.62 -8.73
C ASP A 252 3.15 -18.05 -8.36
N ILE A 253 3.71 -18.24 -7.17
CA ILE A 253 4.02 -19.57 -6.62
C ILE A 253 2.73 -20.34 -6.41
N ASP A 254 1.69 -19.72 -5.85
CA ASP A 254 0.37 -20.30 -5.66
C ASP A 254 -0.28 -20.70 -6.99
N LEU A 255 -0.16 -19.85 -8.02
CA LEU A 255 -0.62 -20.17 -9.38
C LEU A 255 0.15 -21.31 -10.05
N GLN A 256 1.44 -21.50 -9.74
CA GLN A 256 2.29 -22.54 -10.33
C GLN A 256 2.29 -23.87 -9.56
N THR A 257 2.12 -23.83 -8.24
CA THR A 257 2.24 -24.99 -7.36
C THR A 257 0.90 -25.42 -6.75
N GLY A 258 -0.15 -24.61 -6.88
CA GLY A 258 -1.44 -24.85 -6.25
C GLY A 258 -1.42 -24.70 -4.73
N ALA A 259 -0.32 -24.23 -4.14
CA ALA A 259 -0.27 -23.88 -2.73
C ALA A 259 -1.12 -22.61 -2.47
N HIS A 260 -1.76 -22.51 -1.31
CA HIS A 260 -2.52 -21.33 -0.88
C HIS A 260 -1.66 -20.50 0.11
N LEU A 261 -0.44 -20.12 -0.29
CA LEU A 261 0.48 -19.43 0.62
C LEU A 261 0.08 -17.97 0.83
N VAL A 262 -0.52 -17.32 -0.17
CA VAL A 262 -0.93 -15.91 -0.13
C VAL A 262 -2.02 -15.65 0.89
N GLU A 263 -2.98 -16.55 1.05
CA GLU A 263 -4.09 -16.44 2.03
C GLU A 263 -3.58 -16.27 3.47
N ASN A 264 -2.41 -16.85 3.78
CA ASN A 264 -1.79 -16.71 5.10
C ASN A 264 -1.07 -15.37 5.31
N TYR A 265 -0.61 -14.71 4.23
CA TYR A 265 0.07 -13.40 4.29
C TYR A 265 -0.88 -12.22 4.04
N GLU A 266 -2.05 -12.43 3.44
CA GLU A 266 -3.08 -11.39 3.25
C GLU A 266 -3.89 -11.06 4.52
N LYS A 267 -3.69 -11.81 5.62
CA LYS A 267 -4.36 -11.59 6.92
C LYS A 267 -3.98 -10.29 7.64
N VAL A 268 -2.96 -9.57 7.18
CA VAL A 268 -2.76 -8.18 7.64
C VAL A 268 -3.66 -7.32 6.77
N GLU A 269 -4.80 -6.90 7.32
CA GLU A 269 -5.72 -5.95 6.70
C GLU A 269 -4.90 -4.91 5.94
N LYS A 270 -4.99 -4.91 4.60
CA LYS A 270 -4.49 -3.79 3.82
C LYS A 270 -5.10 -2.56 4.48
N PRO A 271 -4.32 -1.59 5.00
CA PRO A 271 -4.92 -0.33 5.40
C PRO A 271 -5.71 0.09 4.17
N LYS A 272 -7.02 0.32 4.34
CA LYS A 272 -7.88 0.84 3.29
C LYS A 272 -7.21 2.13 2.86
N ILE A 273 -6.30 2.05 1.90
CA ILE A 273 -5.84 3.19 1.15
C ILE A 273 -7.16 3.66 0.59
N LYS A 274 -7.66 4.76 1.14
CA LYS A 274 -8.60 5.60 0.44
C LYS A 274 -7.86 5.92 -0.85
N ILE A 275 -8.03 5.05 -1.87
CA ILE A 275 -8.16 5.49 -3.24
C ILE A 275 -8.99 6.73 -3.07
N ALA A 276 -8.44 7.88 -3.44
CA ALA A 276 -9.18 9.11 -3.40
C ALA A 276 -10.53 8.79 -4.03
N LYS A 277 -11.54 8.61 -3.16
CA LYS A 277 -12.92 8.63 -3.54
C LYS A 277 -13.00 10.04 -4.07
N THR A 278 -12.96 10.19 -5.38
CA THR A 278 -13.59 11.33 -6.02
C THR A 278 -14.93 11.44 -5.31
N LYS A 279 -15.10 12.56 -4.59
CA LYS A 279 -16.14 12.79 -3.59
C LYS A 279 -17.47 12.22 -4.07
N GLU A 280 -17.85 11.07 -3.55
CA GLU A 280 -19.20 10.54 -3.59
C GLU A 280 -19.22 9.38 -2.60
N GLU A 281 -20.30 9.30 -1.84
CA GLU A 281 -20.61 8.27 -0.85
C GLU A 281 -19.89 8.36 0.50
N GLU A 282 -20.39 9.30 1.33
CA GLU A 282 -20.71 9.00 2.73
C GLU A 282 -21.73 10.01 3.29
N ILE A 283 -23.00 9.95 2.85
CA ILE A 283 -24.16 10.30 3.70
C ILE A 283 -25.31 9.38 3.27
N ILE A 284 -25.70 8.44 4.13
CA ILE A 284 -27.07 8.20 4.61
C ILE A 284 -26.92 7.09 5.64
N GLU A 285 -26.98 7.50 6.91
CA GLU A 285 -27.82 6.85 7.92
C GLU A 285 -27.83 7.76 9.15
N THR A 286 -28.80 8.67 9.19
CA THR A 286 -29.45 9.15 10.42
C THR A 286 -30.75 9.88 10.05
N PRO A 287 -31.79 9.78 10.89
CA PRO A 287 -33.16 10.09 10.53
C PRO A 287 -33.41 11.60 10.45
N VAL A 288 -34.20 11.97 9.45
CA VAL A 288 -35.00 13.19 9.28
C VAL A 288 -34.78 14.28 10.35
N GLU A 289 -33.83 15.18 10.09
CA GLU A 289 -33.93 16.57 10.55
C GLU A 289 -33.75 17.52 9.37
N LYS A 290 -34.74 18.38 9.18
CA LYS A 290 -34.92 19.27 8.03
C LYS A 290 -33.66 20.09 7.73
N PRO A 291 -33.01 19.93 6.56
CA PRO A 291 -31.96 20.84 6.15
C PRO A 291 -32.55 22.04 5.38
N LYS A 292 -32.03 23.21 5.75
CA LYS A 292 -32.26 24.50 5.13
C LYS A 292 -31.88 24.47 3.64
N LEU A 293 -32.72 25.12 2.83
CA LEU A 293 -32.56 25.30 1.38
C LEU A 293 -31.20 25.90 1.00
N LYS A 294 -30.35 25.12 0.33
CA LYS A 294 -29.41 25.60 -0.69
C LYS A 294 -29.36 24.60 -1.86
N ASP A 295 -29.70 25.10 -3.04
CA ASP A 295 -29.47 24.60 -4.41
C ASP A 295 -29.67 23.11 -4.76
N LYS A 296 -30.95 22.69 -4.80
CA LYS A 296 -31.43 21.36 -5.24
C LYS A 296 -31.30 21.03 -6.74
N LYS A 297 -30.92 21.96 -7.63
CA LYS A 297 -30.92 21.70 -9.08
C LYS A 297 -29.63 21.03 -9.58
N GLN A 298 -28.50 21.22 -8.90
CA GLN A 298 -27.20 20.74 -9.38
C GLN A 298 -26.96 19.27 -9.00
N ASP A 299 -27.32 18.85 -7.77
CA ASP A 299 -27.22 17.46 -7.30
C ASP A 299 -28.10 16.47 -8.11
N ASN A 300 -29.27 16.91 -8.58
CA ASN A 300 -30.18 16.03 -9.32
C ASN A 300 -29.67 15.72 -10.74
N GLN A 301 -28.90 16.63 -11.35
CA GLN A 301 -28.37 16.45 -12.70
C GLN A 301 -27.14 15.52 -12.70
N GLU A 302 -26.28 15.63 -11.70
CA GLU A 302 -25.13 14.73 -11.50
C GLU A 302 -25.60 13.30 -11.17
N TYR A 303 -26.60 13.16 -10.29
CA TYR A 303 -27.25 11.87 -9.99
C TYR A 303 -27.81 11.19 -11.26
N LEU A 304 -28.59 11.92 -12.07
CA LEU A 304 -29.18 11.38 -13.30
C LEU A 304 -28.13 11.02 -14.35
N GLN A 305 -27.04 11.79 -14.46
CA GLN A 305 -25.92 11.46 -15.35
C GLN A 305 -25.20 10.18 -14.91
N ASN A 306 -24.93 10.02 -13.62
CA ASN A 306 -24.31 8.82 -13.06
C ASN A 306 -25.21 7.59 -13.23
N LEU A 307 -26.51 7.73 -12.97
CA LEU A 307 -27.49 6.66 -13.18
C LEU A 307 -27.56 6.25 -14.65
N GLY A 308 -27.57 7.22 -15.58
CA GLY A 308 -27.58 6.94 -17.01
C GLY A 308 -26.35 6.21 -17.51
N ARG A 309 -25.16 6.58 -17.01
CA ARG A 309 -23.92 5.84 -17.28
C ARG A 309 -23.98 4.41 -16.76
N LYS A 310 -24.49 4.20 -15.54
CA LYS A 310 -24.63 2.87 -14.92
C LYS A 310 -25.59 1.98 -15.72
N CYS A 311 -26.75 2.52 -16.11
CA CYS A 311 -27.74 1.79 -16.91
C CYS A 311 -27.21 1.42 -18.29
N THR A 312 -26.53 2.35 -18.96
CA THR A 312 -25.92 2.10 -20.27
C THR A 312 -24.83 1.02 -20.19
N LEU A 313 -24.03 1.04 -19.12
CA LEU A 313 -22.97 0.05 -18.91
C LEU A 313 -23.53 -1.36 -18.70
N PHE A 314 -24.64 -1.49 -17.97
CA PHE A 314 -25.33 -2.79 -17.78
C PHE A 314 -25.68 -3.43 -19.12
N PHE A 315 -26.42 -2.73 -19.98
CA PHE A 315 -26.84 -3.29 -21.27
C PHE A 315 -25.65 -3.58 -22.19
N LYS A 316 -24.62 -2.72 -22.21
CA LYS A 316 -23.39 -2.99 -22.97
C LYS A 316 -22.65 -4.24 -22.49
N ASN A 317 -22.57 -4.43 -21.17
CA ASN A 317 -21.94 -5.62 -20.60
C ASN A 317 -22.76 -6.89 -20.89
N LEU A 318 -24.09 -6.80 -20.83
CA LEU A 318 -24.99 -7.89 -21.21
C LEU A 318 -24.85 -8.27 -22.69
N THR A 319 -24.83 -7.28 -23.60
CA THR A 319 -24.56 -7.52 -25.03
C THR A 319 -23.24 -8.26 -25.21
N LYS A 320 -22.16 -7.73 -24.61
CA LYS A 320 -20.83 -8.33 -24.73
C LYS A 320 -20.79 -9.77 -24.20
N MET A 321 -21.44 -10.04 -23.07
CA MET A 321 -21.52 -11.40 -22.50
C MET A 321 -22.21 -12.37 -23.47
N LEU A 322 -23.28 -11.93 -24.13
CA LEU A 322 -24.00 -12.73 -25.12
C LEU A 322 -23.20 -12.93 -26.41
N GLU A 323 -22.42 -11.94 -26.84
CA GLU A 323 -21.48 -12.06 -27.97
C GLU A 323 -20.36 -13.06 -27.67
N ASP A 324 -19.69 -12.90 -26.52
CA ASP A 324 -18.56 -13.73 -26.10
C ASP A 324 -19.00 -15.21 -25.92
N SER A 325 -20.24 -15.44 -25.46
CA SER A 325 -20.85 -16.78 -25.37
C SER A 325 -21.46 -17.29 -26.68
N LYS A 326 -21.32 -16.56 -27.80
CA LYS A 326 -21.89 -16.89 -29.12
C LYS A 326 -23.40 -17.11 -29.12
N ASN A 327 -24.12 -16.32 -28.32
CA ASN A 327 -25.56 -16.40 -28.13
C ASN A 327 -26.33 -15.26 -28.83
N THR A 328 -25.79 -14.81 -29.97
CA THR A 328 -26.27 -13.64 -30.74
C THR A 328 -27.64 -13.86 -31.40
N ASP A 329 -28.09 -15.10 -31.56
CA ASP A 329 -29.40 -15.37 -32.18
C ASP A 329 -30.56 -15.36 -31.16
N SER A 330 -30.25 -15.20 -29.87
CA SER A 330 -31.24 -15.25 -28.79
C SER A 330 -32.18 -14.03 -28.80
N ILE A 331 -33.42 -14.23 -28.34
CA ILE A 331 -34.40 -13.13 -28.16
C ILE A 331 -33.85 -12.08 -27.20
N LEU A 332 -33.20 -12.52 -26.12
CA LEU A 332 -32.57 -11.65 -25.13
C LEU A 332 -31.50 -10.75 -25.77
N TYR A 333 -30.66 -11.28 -26.65
CA TYR A 333 -29.64 -10.49 -27.35
C TYR A 333 -30.26 -9.41 -28.24
N LYS A 334 -31.27 -9.78 -29.04
CA LYS A 334 -31.96 -8.84 -29.93
C LYS A 334 -32.61 -7.69 -29.14
N GLN A 335 -33.31 -8.02 -28.05
CA GLN A 335 -33.91 -7.03 -27.15
C GLN A 335 -32.85 -6.14 -26.49
N THR A 336 -31.71 -6.71 -26.08
CA THR A 336 -30.61 -5.96 -25.45
C THR A 336 -29.99 -4.97 -26.42
N ILE A 337 -29.71 -5.37 -27.67
CA ILE A 337 -29.15 -4.47 -28.69
C ILE A 337 -30.12 -3.33 -29.02
N GLU A 338 -31.39 -3.66 -29.26
CA GLU A 338 -32.43 -2.65 -29.50
C GLU A 338 -32.49 -1.64 -28.35
N ARG A 339 -32.35 -2.11 -27.11
CA ARG A 339 -32.30 -1.23 -25.94
C ARG A 339 -31.05 -0.37 -25.91
N VAL A 340 -29.87 -0.90 -26.23
CA VAL A 340 -28.63 -0.11 -26.33
C VAL A 340 -28.77 0.99 -27.39
N GLU A 341 -29.37 0.68 -28.53
CA GLU A 341 -29.62 1.64 -29.60
C GLU A 341 -30.59 2.75 -29.16
N GLN A 342 -31.73 2.37 -28.56
CA GLN A 342 -32.69 3.33 -28.00
C GLN A 342 -32.04 4.26 -26.96
N LEU A 343 -31.24 3.70 -26.04
CA LEU A 343 -30.55 4.47 -25.01
C LEU A 343 -29.46 5.41 -25.56
N THR A 344 -29.00 5.17 -26.79
CA THR A 344 -27.97 5.98 -27.45
C THR A 344 -28.59 7.10 -28.31
N VAL A 345 -29.76 6.86 -28.90
CA VAL A 345 -30.40 7.75 -29.88
C VAL A 345 -31.44 8.68 -29.25
N THR A 346 -32.17 8.23 -28.22
CA THR A 346 -33.28 9.00 -27.64
C THR A 346 -32.78 10.16 -26.76
N GLN A 347 -33.27 11.38 -27.04
CA GLN A 347 -33.08 12.53 -26.15
C GLN A 347 -34.17 12.51 -25.05
N ASN A 348 -33.79 12.78 -23.80
CA ASN A 348 -34.66 12.75 -22.59
C ASN A 348 -35.14 11.36 -22.15
N ILE A 349 -34.18 10.48 -21.81
CA ILE A 349 -34.47 9.16 -21.22
C ILE A 349 -34.81 9.30 -19.74
N ASP A 350 -35.90 8.66 -19.30
CA ASP A 350 -36.20 8.48 -17.88
C ASP A 350 -35.34 7.36 -17.28
N TRP A 351 -34.19 7.75 -16.72
CA TRP A 351 -33.22 6.82 -16.15
C TRP A 351 -33.74 6.04 -14.94
N ASN A 352 -34.77 6.52 -14.24
CA ASN A 352 -35.37 5.79 -13.11
C ASN A 352 -36.26 4.65 -13.60
N SER A 353 -36.98 4.85 -14.71
CA SER A 353 -37.73 3.78 -15.36
C SER A 353 -36.77 2.69 -15.89
N VAL A 354 -35.66 3.11 -16.50
CA VAL A 354 -34.62 2.19 -16.99
C VAL A 354 -33.97 1.40 -15.85
N SER A 355 -33.71 2.01 -14.69
CA SER A 355 -33.12 1.29 -13.56
C SER A 355 -34.06 0.22 -12.99
N LEU A 356 -35.36 0.49 -12.91
CA LEU A 356 -36.38 -0.50 -12.50
C LEU A 356 -36.48 -1.67 -13.50
N GLU A 357 -36.37 -1.37 -14.79
CA GLU A 357 -36.28 -2.38 -15.85
C GLU A 357 -35.06 -3.28 -15.64
N ILE A 358 -33.88 -2.69 -15.39
CA ILE A 358 -32.64 -3.42 -15.13
C ILE A 358 -32.76 -4.31 -13.89
N GLU A 359 -33.31 -3.81 -12.78
CA GLU A 359 -33.52 -4.61 -11.58
C GLU A 359 -34.43 -5.81 -11.85
N THR A 360 -35.49 -5.60 -12.63
CA THR A 360 -36.42 -6.66 -13.02
C THR A 360 -35.72 -7.72 -13.87
N GLN A 361 -34.97 -7.30 -14.90
CA GLN A 361 -34.20 -8.21 -15.75
C GLN A 361 -33.13 -8.96 -14.96
N MET A 362 -32.40 -8.27 -14.08
CA MET A 362 -31.37 -8.87 -13.22
C MET A 362 -31.98 -9.94 -12.32
N ASN A 363 -33.14 -9.67 -11.73
CA ASN A 363 -33.85 -10.64 -10.89
C ASN A 363 -34.30 -11.84 -11.74
N LEU A 364 -34.91 -11.63 -12.91
CA LEU A 364 -35.34 -12.71 -13.79
C LEU A 364 -34.18 -13.62 -14.23
N ILE A 365 -33.04 -13.05 -14.58
CA ILE A 365 -31.87 -13.81 -15.04
C ILE A 365 -31.23 -14.59 -13.89
N THR A 366 -31.17 -14.00 -12.69
CA THR A 366 -30.36 -14.54 -11.57
C THR A 366 -31.18 -15.20 -10.47
N GLU A 367 -32.52 -15.28 -10.56
CA GLU A 367 -33.37 -15.77 -9.47
C GLU A 367 -32.99 -17.19 -9.00
N THR A 368 -32.86 -18.12 -9.95
CA THR A 368 -32.49 -19.52 -9.64
C THR A 368 -31.08 -19.59 -9.08
N ASP A 369 -30.17 -18.77 -9.59
CA ASP A 369 -28.77 -18.75 -9.21
C ASP A 369 -28.58 -18.20 -7.79
N ARG A 370 -29.33 -17.15 -7.42
CA ARG A 370 -29.32 -16.60 -6.05
C ARG A 370 -29.77 -17.63 -5.04
N LYS A 371 -30.87 -18.34 -5.30
CA LYS A 371 -31.36 -19.43 -4.43
C LYS A 371 -30.32 -20.54 -4.29
N PHE A 372 -29.58 -20.86 -5.35
CA PHE A 372 -28.50 -21.83 -5.29
C PHE A 372 -27.31 -21.32 -4.46
N VAL A 373 -26.87 -20.08 -4.67
CA VAL A 373 -25.76 -19.47 -3.91
C VAL A 373 -26.10 -19.37 -2.42
N GLU A 374 -27.32 -18.97 -2.06
CA GLU A 374 -27.81 -18.95 -0.68
C GLU A 374 -27.78 -20.35 -0.05
N LEU A 375 -28.16 -21.38 -0.80
CA LEU A 375 -28.04 -22.77 -0.33
C LEU A 375 -26.59 -23.16 -0.06
N ILE A 376 -25.66 -22.82 -0.95
CA ILE A 376 -24.23 -23.14 -0.75
C ILE A 376 -23.70 -22.42 0.50
N GLU A 377 -24.04 -21.14 0.67
CA GLU A 377 -23.68 -20.37 1.86
C GLU A 377 -24.19 -21.02 3.15
N GLN A 378 -25.46 -21.46 3.19
CA GLN A 378 -26.02 -22.17 4.34
C GLN A 378 -25.28 -23.48 4.64
N LEU A 379 -24.92 -24.23 3.60
CA LEU A 379 -24.18 -25.49 3.75
C LEU A 379 -22.75 -25.28 4.26
N MET A 380 -22.12 -24.14 3.96
CA MET A 380 -20.77 -23.81 4.44
C MET A 380 -20.74 -23.39 5.91
N ILE A 381 -21.80 -22.76 6.39
CA ILE A 381 -21.93 -22.30 7.78
C ILE A 381 -22.23 -23.48 8.72
N ASN A 382 -22.78 -24.59 8.21
CA ASN A 382 -23.12 -25.76 9.01
C ASN A 382 -21.85 -26.46 9.58
N PRO A 383 -21.60 -26.40 10.89
CA PRO A 383 -20.37 -26.95 11.48
C PRO A 383 -20.34 -28.48 11.51
N ARG A 384 -21.47 -29.16 11.23
CA ARG A 384 -21.56 -30.63 11.25
C ARG A 384 -21.10 -31.29 9.95
N ILE A 385 -20.98 -30.53 8.85
CA ILE A 385 -20.69 -31.08 7.52
C ILE A 385 -19.52 -30.29 6.90
N ASN A 386 -18.33 -30.88 6.86
CA ASN A 386 -17.21 -30.31 6.11
C ASN A 386 -17.34 -30.61 4.60
N LEU A 387 -18.45 -30.21 3.99
CA LEU A 387 -18.85 -30.60 2.62
C LEU A 387 -17.87 -30.11 1.55
N PHE A 388 -17.19 -28.98 1.81
CA PHE A 388 -16.35 -28.31 0.81
C PHE A 388 -14.85 -28.37 1.13
N GLY A 389 -14.46 -28.86 2.31
CA GLY A 389 -13.07 -29.09 2.69
C GLY A 389 -12.16 -27.89 2.40
N ARG A 390 -11.11 -28.12 1.60
CA ARG A 390 -10.14 -27.08 1.22
C ARG A 390 -10.72 -25.94 0.38
N TYR A 391 -11.88 -26.11 -0.24
CA TYR A 391 -12.51 -25.10 -1.09
C TYR A 391 -13.45 -24.16 -0.33
N LYS A 392 -13.56 -24.31 0.99
CA LYS A 392 -14.43 -23.45 1.79
C LYS A 392 -14.03 -21.98 1.67
N SER A 393 -12.75 -21.65 1.82
CA SER A 393 -12.25 -20.27 1.70
C SER A 393 -12.49 -19.69 0.30
N ASP A 394 -12.20 -20.46 -0.74
CA ASP A 394 -12.48 -20.08 -2.14
C ASP A 394 -13.98 -19.77 -2.34
N LEU A 395 -14.87 -20.61 -1.80
CA LEU A 395 -16.31 -20.40 -1.88
C LEU A 395 -16.75 -19.13 -1.15
N GLU A 396 -16.16 -18.80 0.01
CA GLU A 396 -16.49 -17.57 0.75
C GLU A 396 -16.22 -16.33 -0.11
N GLU A 397 -15.03 -16.25 -0.72
CA GLU A 397 -14.67 -15.15 -1.63
C GLU A 397 -15.58 -15.10 -2.88
N LEU A 398 -15.90 -16.26 -3.46
CA LEU A 398 -16.75 -16.33 -4.65
C LEU A 398 -18.18 -15.88 -4.36
N ILE A 399 -18.76 -16.26 -3.22
CA ILE A 399 -20.11 -15.89 -2.80
C ILE A 399 -20.19 -14.39 -2.51
N GLU A 400 -19.22 -13.82 -1.79
CA GLU A 400 -19.15 -12.38 -1.56
C GLU A 400 -19.03 -11.60 -2.88
N GLY A 401 -18.13 -12.07 -3.77
CA GLY A 401 -17.95 -11.47 -5.09
C GLY A 401 -19.21 -11.53 -5.96
N TYR A 402 -19.94 -12.66 -5.92
CA TYR A 402 -21.22 -12.81 -6.61
C TYR A 402 -22.26 -11.81 -6.07
N LYS A 403 -22.48 -11.76 -4.75
CA LYS A 403 -23.45 -10.85 -4.12
C LYS A 403 -23.14 -9.38 -4.41
N PHE A 404 -21.86 -9.01 -4.37
CA PHE A 404 -21.42 -7.66 -4.72
C PHE A 404 -21.75 -7.33 -6.19
N ALA A 405 -21.42 -8.22 -7.12
CA ALA A 405 -21.68 -8.04 -8.54
C ALA A 405 -23.19 -7.90 -8.85
N ILE A 406 -24.03 -8.68 -8.18
CA ILE A 406 -25.50 -8.52 -8.25
C ILE A 406 -25.93 -7.12 -7.80
N LYS A 407 -25.43 -6.64 -6.66
CA LYS A 407 -25.76 -5.32 -6.10
C LYS A 407 -25.31 -4.16 -7.00
N THR A 408 -24.19 -4.32 -7.72
CA THR A 408 -23.66 -3.30 -8.61
C THR A 408 -24.18 -3.40 -10.05
N TRP A 409 -25.05 -4.35 -10.36
CA TRP A 409 -25.53 -4.67 -11.71
C TRP A 409 -24.40 -5.05 -12.68
N ASP A 410 -23.38 -5.75 -12.20
CA ASP A 410 -22.33 -6.32 -13.05
C ASP A 410 -22.61 -7.80 -13.32
N LEU A 411 -23.48 -8.07 -14.29
CA LEU A 411 -23.89 -9.43 -14.62
C LEU A 411 -22.71 -10.29 -15.13
N LEU A 412 -21.77 -9.69 -15.86
CA LEU A 412 -20.60 -10.42 -16.38
C LEU A 412 -19.73 -10.93 -15.23
N ALA A 413 -19.46 -10.08 -14.24
CA ALA A 413 -18.71 -10.48 -13.06
C ALA A 413 -19.48 -11.52 -12.22
N ALA A 414 -20.79 -11.34 -12.05
CA ALA A 414 -21.64 -12.30 -11.34
C ALA A 414 -21.60 -13.68 -12.01
N GLU A 415 -21.64 -13.72 -13.34
CA GLU A 415 -21.61 -14.94 -14.13
C GLU A 415 -20.33 -15.75 -13.92
N ILE A 416 -19.17 -15.08 -14.05
CA ILE A 416 -17.86 -15.72 -13.86
C ILE A 416 -17.76 -16.34 -12.46
N LYS A 417 -18.24 -15.64 -11.42
CA LYS A 417 -18.22 -16.13 -10.04
C LYS A 417 -19.17 -17.32 -9.85
N LEU A 418 -20.36 -17.25 -10.42
CA LEU A 418 -21.34 -18.33 -10.37
C LEU A 418 -20.83 -19.61 -11.04
N GLU A 419 -20.18 -19.52 -12.19
CA GLU A 419 -19.60 -20.67 -12.89
C GLU A 419 -18.52 -21.37 -12.05
N GLN A 420 -17.71 -20.59 -11.35
CA GLN A 420 -16.71 -21.11 -10.40
C GLN A 420 -17.38 -21.79 -9.20
N ILE A 421 -18.46 -21.21 -8.67
CA ILE A 421 -19.27 -21.83 -7.59
C ILE A 421 -19.88 -23.15 -8.07
N PHE A 422 -20.44 -23.21 -9.29
CA PHE A 422 -20.95 -24.46 -9.88
C PHE A 422 -19.85 -25.51 -10.03
N ALA A 423 -18.66 -25.11 -10.49
CA ALA A 423 -17.52 -26.01 -10.61
C ALA A 423 -17.09 -26.58 -9.25
N ILE A 424 -17.09 -25.80 -8.18
CA ILE A 424 -16.80 -26.37 -6.84
C ILE A 424 -17.93 -27.30 -6.40
N ALA A 425 -19.19 -26.86 -6.55
CA ALA A 425 -20.35 -27.58 -6.05
C ALA A 425 -20.55 -28.94 -6.73
N PHE A 426 -20.31 -29.07 -8.04
CA PHE A 426 -20.58 -30.31 -8.77
C PHE A 426 -19.62 -31.49 -8.46
N ARG A 427 -18.61 -31.25 -7.60
CA ARG A 427 -17.74 -32.30 -7.05
C ARG A 427 -18.51 -33.17 -6.07
N ASN A 428 -19.39 -32.54 -5.31
CA ASN A 428 -20.25 -33.22 -4.35
C ASN A 428 -21.43 -33.83 -5.09
N GLU A 429 -21.55 -35.15 -5.06
CA GLU A 429 -22.61 -35.89 -5.74
C GLU A 429 -24.01 -35.45 -5.28
N GLU A 430 -24.16 -35.03 -4.03
CA GLU A 430 -25.40 -34.50 -3.47
C GLU A 430 -25.82 -33.15 -4.07
N LEU A 431 -24.86 -32.33 -4.49
CA LEU A 431 -25.10 -30.99 -5.05
C LEU A 431 -25.16 -31.00 -6.58
N LEU A 432 -24.58 -32.02 -7.22
CA LEU A 432 -24.54 -32.17 -8.67
C LEU A 432 -25.93 -32.07 -9.34
N PRO A 433 -27.02 -32.69 -8.82
CA PRO A 433 -28.36 -32.53 -9.38
C PRO A 433 -28.89 -31.09 -9.29
N LYS A 434 -28.51 -30.34 -8.25
CA LYS A 434 -28.91 -28.94 -8.08
C LYS A 434 -28.17 -28.03 -9.06
N VAL A 435 -26.88 -28.27 -9.28
CA VAL A 435 -26.11 -27.60 -10.35
C VAL A 435 -26.75 -27.89 -11.71
N GLY A 436 -27.07 -29.15 -12.00
CA GLY A 436 -27.72 -29.52 -13.26
C GLY A 436 -29.10 -28.90 -13.44
N TYR A 437 -29.87 -28.71 -12.37
CA TYR A 437 -31.14 -27.98 -12.40
C TYR A 437 -30.94 -26.49 -12.76
N CYS A 438 -29.97 -25.81 -12.14
CA CYS A 438 -29.63 -24.43 -12.49
C CYS A 438 -29.24 -24.31 -13.96
N LEU A 439 -28.35 -25.19 -14.44
CA LEU A 439 -27.93 -25.22 -15.84
C LEU A 439 -29.11 -25.50 -16.80
N LYS A 440 -30.00 -26.44 -16.46
CA LYS A 440 -31.23 -26.72 -17.21
C LYS A 440 -32.10 -25.47 -17.34
N ASN A 441 -32.34 -24.75 -16.24
CA ASN A 441 -33.14 -23.53 -16.28
C ASN A 441 -32.48 -22.46 -17.17
N ARG A 442 -31.18 -22.24 -17.01
CA ARG A 442 -30.43 -21.24 -17.79
C ARG A 442 -30.38 -21.56 -19.29
N VAL A 443 -30.11 -22.81 -19.64
CA VAL A 443 -30.06 -23.28 -21.02
C VAL A 443 -31.45 -23.31 -21.66
N SER A 444 -32.52 -23.59 -20.89
CA SER A 444 -33.90 -23.52 -21.41
C SER A 444 -34.42 -22.09 -21.62
N SER A 445 -33.82 -21.10 -20.95
CA SER A 445 -34.22 -19.70 -20.99
C SER A 445 -33.20 -18.88 -21.80
N SER A 446 -32.27 -18.23 -21.11
CA SER A 446 -31.36 -17.23 -21.67
C SER A 446 -30.33 -17.80 -22.64
N TRP A 447 -29.99 -19.09 -22.55
CA TRP A 447 -28.98 -19.76 -23.40
C TRP A 447 -29.55 -20.85 -24.33
N LYS A 448 -30.79 -20.68 -24.81
CA LYS A 448 -31.51 -21.67 -25.64
C LYS A 448 -30.74 -22.20 -26.86
N ASN A 449 -29.91 -21.37 -27.49
CA ASN A 449 -29.11 -21.77 -28.65
C ASN A 449 -28.07 -22.86 -28.29
N ILE A 450 -27.55 -22.85 -27.06
CA ILE A 450 -26.63 -23.88 -26.58
C ILE A 450 -27.35 -25.23 -26.46
N ASP A 451 -28.61 -25.22 -26.00
CA ASP A 451 -29.42 -26.45 -25.97
C ASP A 451 -29.63 -27.01 -27.36
N GLN A 452 -30.06 -26.16 -28.30
CA GLN A 452 -30.37 -26.57 -29.67
C GLN A 452 -29.15 -27.17 -30.39
N ARG A 453 -27.95 -26.68 -30.06
CA ARG A 453 -26.71 -27.16 -30.68
C ARG A 453 -26.19 -28.46 -30.07
N ILE A 454 -26.34 -28.65 -28.76
CA ILE A 454 -25.64 -29.73 -28.02
C ILE A 454 -26.62 -30.70 -27.30
N ASN A 455 -27.93 -30.47 -27.41
CA ASN A 455 -28.99 -31.26 -26.79
C ASN A 455 -28.77 -31.49 -25.28
N VAL A 456 -28.45 -30.40 -24.57
CA VAL A 456 -28.05 -30.41 -23.16
C VAL A 456 -29.13 -31.02 -22.28
N LEU A 457 -30.38 -30.59 -22.46
CA LEU A 457 -31.51 -31.04 -21.65
C LEU A 457 -31.71 -32.55 -21.75
N THR A 458 -31.77 -33.07 -22.97
CA THR A 458 -31.92 -34.50 -23.26
C THR A 458 -30.76 -35.32 -22.68
N ARG A 459 -29.52 -34.84 -22.83
CA ARG A 459 -28.32 -35.51 -22.33
C ARG A 459 -28.28 -35.57 -20.79
N LEU A 460 -28.64 -34.47 -20.11
CA LEU A 460 -28.74 -34.43 -18.64
C LEU A 460 -29.83 -35.37 -18.14
N GLU A 461 -31.01 -35.37 -18.77
CA GLU A 461 -32.14 -36.24 -18.40
C GLU A 461 -31.77 -37.73 -18.56
N MET A 462 -31.13 -38.10 -19.69
CA MET A 462 -30.65 -39.47 -19.93
C MET A 462 -29.61 -39.91 -18.90
N ALA A 463 -28.60 -39.06 -18.61
CA ALA A 463 -27.57 -39.39 -17.63
C ALA A 463 -28.16 -39.53 -16.21
N LYS A 464 -29.13 -38.70 -15.84
CA LYS A 464 -29.86 -38.79 -14.56
C LYS A 464 -30.67 -40.09 -14.48
N ASN A 465 -31.43 -40.43 -15.51
CA ASN A 465 -32.27 -41.64 -15.54
C ASN A 465 -31.43 -42.92 -15.49
N ASN A 466 -30.26 -42.92 -16.12
CA ASN A 466 -29.31 -44.02 -16.09
C ASN A 466 -28.44 -44.04 -14.82
N ARG A 467 -28.60 -43.08 -13.91
CA ARG A 467 -27.77 -42.89 -12.70
C ARG A 467 -26.27 -42.77 -12.99
N ASP A 468 -25.91 -42.26 -14.17
CA ASP A 468 -24.53 -42.07 -14.60
C ASP A 468 -24.02 -40.68 -14.16
N TYR A 469 -23.64 -40.57 -12.89
CA TYR A 469 -23.18 -39.31 -12.28
C TYR A 469 -21.89 -38.78 -12.90
N LYS A 470 -21.03 -39.66 -13.43
CA LYS A 470 -19.80 -39.25 -14.11
C LYS A 470 -20.14 -38.51 -15.40
N LYS A 471 -20.95 -39.12 -16.26
CA LYS A 471 -21.43 -38.50 -17.50
C LYS A 471 -22.26 -37.25 -17.22
N TYR A 472 -23.08 -37.26 -16.17
CA TYR A 472 -23.84 -36.08 -15.75
C TYR A 472 -22.91 -34.89 -15.41
N ARG A 473 -21.83 -35.14 -14.65
CA ARG A 473 -20.81 -34.12 -14.33
C ARG A 473 -20.07 -33.62 -15.57
N GLU A 474 -19.70 -34.52 -16.48
CA GLU A 474 -19.06 -34.15 -17.75
C GLU A 474 -19.96 -33.23 -18.60
N ILE A 475 -21.25 -33.53 -18.68
CA ILE A 475 -22.22 -32.67 -19.37
C ILE A 475 -22.33 -31.31 -18.68
N CYS A 476 -22.45 -31.26 -17.35
CA CYS A 476 -22.47 -29.98 -16.62
C CYS A 476 -21.20 -29.14 -16.87
N ALA A 477 -20.02 -29.77 -16.87
CA ALA A 477 -18.76 -29.11 -17.14
C ALA A 477 -18.68 -28.55 -18.57
N GLU A 478 -19.13 -29.32 -19.57
CA GLU A 478 -19.21 -28.89 -20.96
C GLU A 478 -20.12 -27.67 -21.12
N VAL A 479 -21.29 -27.70 -20.49
CA VAL A 479 -22.29 -26.63 -20.56
C VAL A 479 -21.76 -25.35 -19.92
N ILE A 480 -21.15 -25.44 -18.74
CA ILE A 480 -20.50 -24.30 -18.07
C ILE A 480 -19.44 -23.67 -18.98
N LYS A 481 -18.58 -24.50 -19.60
CA LYS A 481 -17.53 -24.01 -20.52
C LYS A 481 -18.11 -23.33 -21.77
N GLU A 482 -19.23 -23.83 -22.28
CA GLU A 482 -19.88 -23.24 -23.45
C GLU A 482 -20.64 -21.96 -23.16
N MET A 483 -21.25 -21.84 -21.98
CA MET A 483 -21.94 -20.64 -21.52
C MET A 483 -20.96 -19.51 -21.15
N SER A 484 -19.72 -19.86 -20.82
CA SER A 484 -18.80 -18.90 -20.23
C SER A 484 -18.32 -17.80 -21.17
N PRO A 485 -18.40 -16.53 -20.74
CA PRO A 485 -17.87 -15.40 -21.48
C PRO A 485 -16.32 -15.40 -21.51
N ILE A 486 -15.66 -16.14 -20.60
CA ILE A 486 -14.20 -16.27 -20.57
C ILE A 486 -13.77 -17.74 -20.53
N LYS A 487 -14.00 -18.42 -21.66
CA LYS A 487 -13.71 -19.85 -21.86
C LYS A 487 -12.35 -20.31 -21.33
N PRO A 488 -11.21 -19.61 -21.55
CA PRO A 488 -9.91 -20.08 -21.07
C PRO A 488 -9.81 -20.12 -19.53
N ILE A 489 -10.41 -19.15 -18.84
CA ILE A 489 -10.36 -19.05 -17.38
C ILE A 489 -11.20 -20.17 -16.77
N ILE A 490 -12.45 -20.33 -17.23
CA ILE A 490 -13.33 -21.36 -16.67
C ILE A 490 -12.84 -22.77 -17.02
N THR A 491 -12.24 -22.96 -18.20
CA THR A 491 -11.71 -24.27 -18.60
C THR A 491 -10.59 -24.69 -17.66
N SER A 492 -9.62 -23.80 -17.43
CA SER A 492 -8.53 -24.02 -16.47
C SER A 492 -9.06 -24.27 -15.06
N TYR A 493 -10.08 -23.52 -14.64
CA TYR A 493 -10.67 -23.67 -13.32
C TYR A 493 -11.39 -25.00 -13.14
N VAL A 494 -12.29 -25.36 -14.07
CA VAL A 494 -13.01 -26.64 -14.08
C VAL A 494 -12.02 -27.81 -14.09
N ASP A 495 -10.99 -27.75 -14.92
CA ASP A 495 -9.98 -28.82 -15.00
C ASP A 495 -9.18 -28.92 -13.69
N LYS A 496 -8.80 -27.79 -13.07
CA LYS A 496 -8.17 -27.78 -11.74
C LYS A 496 -9.05 -28.46 -10.69
N ILE A 497 -10.37 -28.25 -10.75
CA ILE A 497 -11.31 -28.74 -9.74
C ILE A 497 -11.67 -30.22 -9.94
N ILE A 498 -11.68 -30.71 -11.18
CA ILE A 498 -11.95 -32.13 -11.50
C ILE A 498 -10.72 -33.01 -11.26
N TYR A 499 -9.52 -32.55 -11.60
CA TYR A 499 -8.29 -33.37 -11.61
C TYR A 499 -7.41 -33.24 -10.36
N ASN A 500 -7.71 -32.30 -9.45
CA ASN A 500 -7.13 -32.25 -8.09
C ASN A 500 -8.16 -32.61 -7.04
#